data_AF-A0A852L9W6-F1
#
_entry.id   AF-A0A852L9W6-F1
#
_cell.length_a   1.000
_cell.length_b   1.000
_cell.length_c   1.000
_cell.angle_alpha   90.00
_cell.angle_beta   90.00
_cell.angle_gamma   90.00
#
_symmetry.space_group_name_H-M   'P 1'
#
loop_
_entity.id
_entity.type
_entity.pdbx_description
1 polymer ?
#
loop_
_entity_poly.entity_id
_entity_poly.type
_entity_poly.pdbx_seq_one_letter_code
_entity_poly.pdbx_strand_id
1 'polypeptide(L)' 'VPGHACPRSRREGEEWQRLRRLLGRLLLRPRAAAGFVGTLSGVVGDFVQRLQRLRDRHPQQLVPDIAAEFYKFGLEG' A
#
# COMPACT_ATOMS: atom_id res chain seq x y z
N VAL A 1 38.33 10.14 13.85
CA VAL A 1 37.63 11.33 13.32
C VAL A 1 36.13 11.11 13.52
N PRO A 2 35.43 11.87 14.39
CA PRO A 2 34.00 11.66 14.57
C PRO A 2 33.26 12.21 13.36
N GLY A 3 32.44 11.36 12.72
CA GLY A 3 31.62 11.72 11.57
C GLY A 3 30.63 12.82 11.96
N HIS A 4 30.85 14.03 11.43
CA HIS A 4 29.92 15.13 11.59
C HIS A 4 28.63 14.83 10.82
N ALA A 5 27.66 14.20 11.49
CA ALA A 5 26.31 14.15 10.98
C ALA A 5 25.81 15.60 10.79
N CYS A 6 25.66 15.98 9.52
CA CYS A 6 25.34 17.34 9.10
C CYS A 6 24.03 17.81 9.77
N PRO A 7 23.96 19.02 10.35
CA PRO A 7 22.77 19.49 11.09
C PRO A 7 21.47 19.41 10.27
N ARG A 8 21.56 19.56 8.94
CA ARG A 8 20.43 19.44 8.01
C ARG A 8 19.82 18.04 7.96
N SER A 9 20.63 16.97 7.91
CA SER A 9 20.12 15.59 7.87
C SER A 9 19.52 15.16 9.21
N ARG A 10 19.99 15.74 10.31
CA ARG A 10 19.37 15.57 11.63
C ARG A 10 17.98 16.20 11.70
N ARG A 11 17.81 17.42 11.18
CA ARG A 11 16.50 18.09 11.09
C ARG A 11 15.52 17.35 10.20
N GLU A 12 15.94 16.90 9.01
CA GLU A 12 15.12 16.07 8.11
C GLU A 12 14.68 14.76 8.80
N GLY A 13 15.57 14.13 9.59
CA GLY A 13 15.26 12.95 10.39
C GLY A 13 14.26 13.20 11.51
N GLU A 14 14.36 14.34 12.22
CA GLU A 14 13.42 14.74 13.27
C GLU A 14 12.02 15.05 12.71
N GLU A 15 11.97 15.73 11.56
CA GLU A 15 10.73 16.03 10.85
C GLU A 15 10.06 14.75 10.35
N TRP A 16 10.82 13.85 9.71
CA TRP A 16 10.33 12.53 9.32
C TRP A 16 9.79 11.74 10.51
N GLN A 17 10.54 11.71 11.62
CA GLN A 17 10.13 10.98 12.81
C GLN A 17 8.89 11.62 13.48
N ARG A 18 8.71 12.94 13.38
CA ARG A 18 7.49 13.62 13.83
C ARG A 18 6.30 13.26 12.95
N LEU A 19 6.46 13.32 11.63
CA LEU A 19 5.43 12.94 10.66
C LEU A 19 5.02 11.47 10.84
N ARG A 20 5.99 10.55 10.93
CA ARG A 20 5.76 9.12 11.14
C ARG A 20 4.99 8.85 12.43
N ARG A 21 5.30 9.55 13.53
CA ARG A 21 4.56 9.44 14.80
C ARG A 21 3.13 9.92 14.68
N LEU A 22 2.87 11.01 13.95
CA LEU A 22 1.52 11.51 13.69
C LEU A 22 0.72 10.53 12.83
N LEU A 23 1.27 10.14 11.68
CA LEU A 23 0.64 9.21 10.74
C LEU A 23 0.40 7.84 11.38
N GLY A 24 1.34 7.31 12.15
CA GLY A 24 1.16 6.04 12.85
C GLY A 24 -0.03 6.07 13.82
N ARG A 25 -0.29 7.21 14.48
CA ARG A 25 -1.46 7.35 15.35
C ARG A 25 -2.77 7.42 14.55
N LEU A 26 -2.76 7.99 13.36
CA LEU A 26 -3.95 8.20 12.54
C LEU A 26 -4.28 7.00 11.63
N LEU A 27 -3.27 6.30 11.14
CA LEU A 27 -3.41 5.25 10.13
C LEU A 27 -3.14 3.84 10.67
N LEU A 28 -2.29 3.70 11.70
CA LEU A 28 -1.79 2.39 12.15
C LEU A 28 -2.32 1.97 13.53
N ARG A 29 -3.17 2.77 14.17
CA ARG A 29 -3.90 2.32 15.37
C ARG A 29 -4.94 1.28 14.95
N PRO A 30 -5.08 0.13 15.65
CA PRO A 30 -6.03 -0.92 15.24
C PRO A 30 -7.46 -0.42 15.00
N ARG A 31 -7.95 0.50 15.84
CA ARG A 31 -9.29 1.11 15.65
C ARG A 31 -9.38 2.02 14.43
N ALA A 32 -8.32 2.76 14.11
CA ALA A 32 -8.29 3.62 12.93
C ALA A 32 -8.15 2.80 11.65
N ALA A 33 -7.27 1.78 11.68
CA ALA A 33 -7.12 0.81 10.60
C ALA A 33 -8.42 0.06 10.30
N ALA A 34 -9.19 -0.31 11.32
CA ALA A 34 -10.49 -0.96 11.18
C ALA A 34 -11.50 -0.13 10.35
N GLY A 35 -11.43 1.20 10.42
CA GLY A 35 -12.30 2.08 9.63
C GLY A 35 -12.09 1.96 8.11
N PHE A 36 -10.90 1.54 7.67
CA PHE A 36 -10.59 1.34 6.26
C PHE A 36 -10.97 -0.06 5.76
N VAL A 37 -11.25 -1.01 6.65
CA VAL A 37 -11.47 -2.43 6.29
C VAL A 37 -12.63 -2.58 5.31
N GLY A 38 -13.76 -1.90 5.52
CA GLY A 38 -14.93 -2.03 4.64
C GLY A 38 -14.60 -1.64 3.19
N THR A 39 -14.07 -0.43 3.00
CA THR A 39 -13.70 0.08 1.66
C THR A 39 -12.59 -0.76 1.03
N LEU A 40 -11.55 -1.11 1.81
CA LEU A 40 -10.43 -1.91 1.31
C LEU A 40 -10.89 -3.31 0.89
N SER A 41 -11.74 -3.96 1.68
CA SER A 41 -12.31 -5.28 1.35
C SER A 41 -13.17 -5.23 0.09
N GLY A 42 -13.92 -4.15 -0.16
CA GLY A 42 -14.67 -3.97 -1.40
C GLY A 42 -13.75 -3.92 -2.61
N VAL A 43 -12.77 -3.02 -2.59
CA VAL A 43 -11.81 -2.82 -3.70
C VAL A 43 -10.97 -4.08 -3.95
N VAL A 44 -10.50 -4.75 -2.89
CA VAL A 44 -9.80 -6.04 -3.01
C VAL A 44 -10.72 -7.13 -3.56
N GLY A 45 -11.99 -7.17 -3.14
CA GLY A 45 -12.99 -8.10 -3.65
C GLY A 45 -13.19 -7.95 -5.16
N ASP A 46 -13.35 -6.72 -5.63
CA ASP A 46 -13.51 -6.40 -7.06
C ASP A 46 -12.27 -6.83 -7.87
N PHE A 47 -11.07 -6.61 -7.32
CA PHE A 47 -9.83 -7.07 -7.93
C PHE A 47 -9.75 -8.60 -8.02
N VAL A 48 -10.09 -9.32 -6.95
CA VAL A 48 -10.13 -10.79 -6.96
C VAL A 48 -11.13 -11.30 -8.01
N GLN A 49 -12.32 -10.69 -8.11
CA GLN A 49 -13.29 -11.06 -9.14
C GLN A 49 -12.76 -10.81 -10.55
N ARG A 50 -12.04 -9.70 -10.77
CA ARG A 50 -11.41 -9.40 -12.07
C ARG A 50 -10.37 -10.46 -12.43
N LEU A 51 -9.51 -10.86 -11.48
CA LEU A 51 -8.53 -11.92 -11.69
C LEU A 51 -9.18 -13.26 -12.02
N GLN A 52 -10.26 -13.62 -11.32
CA GLN A 52 -11.02 -14.84 -11.62
C GLN A 52 -11.56 -14.83 -13.05
N ARG A 53 -12.18 -13.71 -13.50
CA ARG A 53 -12.66 -13.58 -14.88
C ARG A 53 -11.54 -13.70 -15.92
N LEU A 54 -10.37 -13.11 -15.66
CA LEU A 54 -9.23 -13.22 -16.56
C LEU A 54 -8.72 -14.66 -16.66
N ARG A 55 -8.61 -15.33 -15.51
CA ARG A 55 -8.24 -16.73 -15.41
C ARG A 55 -9.22 -17.62 -16.18
N ASP A 56 -10.52 -17.45 -15.96
CA ASP A 56 -11.56 -18.30 -16.54
C ASP A 56 -11.69 -18.12 -18.06
N ARG A 57 -11.27 -16.96 -18.59
CA ARG A 57 -11.18 -16.70 -20.04
C ARG A 57 -9.93 -17.27 -20.67
N HIS A 58 -8.92 -17.62 -19.88
CA HIS A 58 -7.67 -18.16 -20.38
C HIS A 58 -7.77 -19.68 -20.56
N PRO A 59 -7.34 -20.25 -21.70
CA PRO A 59 -7.45 -21.69 -21.97
C PRO A 59 -6.78 -22.57 -20.92
N GLN A 60 -5.73 -22.06 -20.25
CA GLN A 60 -4.97 -22.76 -19.23
C GLN A 60 -5.42 -22.44 -17.80
N GLN A 61 -6.51 -21.68 -17.62
CA GLN A 61 -6.95 -21.19 -16.31
C GLN A 61 -5.85 -20.43 -15.56
N LEU A 62 -5.17 -19.52 -16.25
CA LEU A 62 -4.09 -18.70 -15.71
C LEU A 62 -4.35 -17.22 -15.95
N VAL A 63 -3.85 -16.37 -15.07
CA VAL A 63 -3.74 -14.93 -15.32
C VAL A 63 -2.42 -14.71 -16.06
N PRO A 64 -2.43 -14.29 -17.34
CA PRO A 64 -1.21 -14.25 -18.15
C PRO A 64 -0.12 -13.31 -17.63
N ASP A 65 -0.52 -12.18 -17.06
CA ASP A 65 0.40 -11.21 -16.46
C ASP A 65 -0.18 -10.67 -15.14
N ILE A 66 0.15 -11.34 -14.04
CA ILE A 66 -0.32 -10.94 -12.72
C ILE A 66 0.31 -9.62 -12.26
N ALA A 67 1.53 -9.30 -12.69
CA ALA A 67 2.25 -8.11 -12.27
C ALA A 67 1.59 -6.86 -12.86
N ALA A 68 1.26 -6.86 -14.16
CA ALA A 68 0.53 -5.77 -14.80
C ALA A 68 -0.84 -5.53 -14.14
N GLU A 69 -1.51 -6.59 -13.70
CA GLU A 69 -2.80 -6.49 -13.02
C GLU A 69 -2.68 -5.86 -11.63
N PHE A 70 -1.61 -6.18 -10.87
CA PHE A 70 -1.29 -5.47 -9.63
C PHE A 70 -0.89 -4.00 -9.85
N TYR A 71 -0.16 -3.69 -10.93
CA TYR A 71 0.19 -2.31 -11.27
C TYR A 71 -1.03 -1.46 -11.59
N LYS A 72 -1.96 -1.97 -12.40
CA LYS A 72 -3.24 -1.30 -12.67
C LYS A 72 -4.02 -1.09 -11.39
N PHE A 73 -4.16 -2.13 -10.57
CA PHE A 73 -4.85 -2.04 -9.29
C PHE A 73 -4.25 -0.99 -8.33
N GLY A 74 -2.93 -0.86 -8.28
CA GLY A 74 -2.27 0.12 -7.43
C GLY A 74 -2.35 1.58 -7.92
N LEU A 75 -2.74 1.81 -9.18
CA LEU A 75 -2.80 3.12 -9.82
C LEU A 75 -4.23 3.57 -10.17
N GLU A 76 -5.16 2.62 -10.33
CA GLU A 76 -6.60 2.84 -10.44
C GLU A 76 -7.20 2.99 -9.02
N GLY A 77 -6.81 4.05 -8.32
CA GLY A 77 -7.35 4.44 -7.01
C GLY A 77 -8.48 5.45 -7.12
#